data_AF-A0A8C0WWC1-F1
#
_entry.id   AF-A0A8C0WWC1-F1
#
_cell.length_a   1.000
_cell.length_b   1.000
_cell.length_c   1.000
_cell.angle_alpha   90.00
_cell.angle_beta   90.00
_cell.angle_gamma   90.00
#
_symmetry.space_group_name_H-M   'P 1'
#
loop_
_entity.id
_entity.type
_entity.pdbx_description
1 polymer ?
#
loop_
_entity_poly.entity_id
_entity_poly.type
_entity_poly.pdbx_seq_one_letter_code
_entity_poly.pdbx_strand_id
1 'polypeptide(L)'
;MSFLVAGTLQVAAQLADAQDSLGRKGKYSIQGLRVALILSSPGASAATVAALDGVFQALGFENCKKREVSVQSFHEELILFREQLDAHGSPMGCALVALVAPSRQLRQPQLLIQELSHCKTLRGCPKVFLLLSSGSGDAQEPGDFLTGLGEICGRCPHWSLLQLLTEFFCRIAEESSGDTFCPVLRSSLRGALCLGSVEPQRPEPDPGPSAQYDLCGARAALFLAVTRDRPGTQHDVAALGDLCQALGFKVTLRMDPTAQAFQEELAQFQERLDTHRVPVSCALVALMAHGGPRGQLLGADGQEVQPEVLVQELSCCRVLKGHPKIFLLQACRGGKRDPGVGPTALPWYWRWLRAPPTIPTQADVLQVYVNTQDSLSQDSTSGRCDHADILTIYAATEGCVAYRDEKGSDFIQTLVDVVRAKPGGDILDLLTEVNRRVCELDVLGPDCNDPRKACLEIRSSLRRRLCLQA
;
A
#
# COMPACT_ATOMS: atom_id res chain seq x y z
N MET A 1 2.20 -26.41 -35.26
CA MET A 1 3.18 -26.68 -34.18
C MET A 1 3.76 -25.40 -33.54
N SER A 2 3.85 -24.27 -34.25
CA SER A 2 4.36 -22.99 -33.71
C SER A 2 3.54 -22.37 -32.57
N PHE A 3 2.20 -22.43 -32.61
CA PHE A 3 1.33 -21.90 -31.55
C PHE A 3 1.45 -22.65 -30.21
N LEU A 4 1.71 -23.96 -30.24
CA LEU A 4 1.91 -24.79 -29.04
C LEU A 4 3.25 -24.48 -28.35
N VAL A 5 4.27 -24.11 -29.12
CA VAL A 5 5.61 -23.77 -28.61
C VAL A 5 5.63 -22.38 -27.98
N ALA A 6 4.94 -21.40 -28.57
CA ALA A 6 4.86 -20.05 -28.00
C ALA A 6 4.10 -20.02 -26.66
N GLY A 7 2.96 -20.71 -26.56
CA GLY A 7 2.18 -20.78 -25.33
C GLY A 7 2.89 -21.54 -24.20
N THR A 8 3.68 -22.57 -24.52
CA THR A 8 4.48 -23.30 -23.52
C THR A 8 5.70 -22.51 -23.05
N LEU A 9 6.36 -21.74 -23.92
CA LEU A 9 7.46 -20.84 -23.55
C LEU A 9 6.97 -19.68 -22.67
N GLN A 10 5.82 -19.09 -22.98
CA GLN A 10 5.26 -18.00 -22.18
C GLN A 10 4.88 -18.48 -20.77
N VAL A 11 4.25 -19.66 -20.66
CA VAL A 11 3.95 -20.29 -19.36
C VAL A 11 5.22 -20.67 -18.61
N ALA A 12 6.25 -21.19 -19.30
CA ALA A 12 7.54 -21.51 -18.70
C ALA A 12 8.30 -20.26 -18.21
N ALA A 13 8.25 -19.15 -18.95
CA ALA A 13 8.85 -17.88 -18.54
C ALA A 13 8.09 -17.26 -17.36
N GLN A 14 6.76 -17.27 -17.37
CA GLN A 14 5.94 -16.83 -16.23
C GLN A 14 6.15 -17.72 -14.99
N LEU A 15 6.34 -19.03 -15.18
CA LEU A 15 6.69 -19.96 -14.13
C LEU A 15 8.07 -19.69 -13.56
N ALA A 16 9.07 -19.49 -14.41
CA ALA A 16 10.43 -19.19 -14.02
C ALA A 16 10.47 -17.86 -13.25
N ASP A 17 9.82 -16.81 -13.74
CA ASP A 17 9.83 -15.49 -13.09
C ASP A 17 9.00 -15.48 -11.79
N ALA A 18 7.89 -16.24 -11.72
CA ALA A 18 7.12 -16.42 -10.49
C ALA A 18 7.88 -17.26 -9.44
N GLN A 19 8.54 -18.35 -9.84
CA GLN A 19 9.36 -19.18 -8.96
C GLN A 19 10.66 -18.47 -8.54
N ASP A 20 11.24 -17.67 -9.43
CA ASP A 20 12.45 -16.89 -9.15
C ASP A 20 12.10 -15.67 -8.27
N SER A 21 10.93 -15.04 -8.46
CA SER A 21 10.41 -14.03 -7.51
C SER A 21 10.16 -14.60 -6.10
N LEU A 22 9.78 -15.88 -5.98
CA LEU A 22 9.68 -16.59 -4.71
C LEU A 22 11.06 -16.92 -4.11
N GLY A 23 12.08 -17.16 -4.95
CA GLY A 23 13.47 -17.39 -4.54
C GLY A 23 14.25 -16.12 -4.17
N ARG A 24 13.97 -14.99 -4.82
CA ARG A 24 14.70 -13.71 -4.68
C ARG A 24 14.24 -12.89 -3.47
N LYS A 25 14.30 -13.40 -2.23
CA LYS A 25 14.21 -12.63 -0.95
C LYS A 25 13.33 -11.35 -0.98
N GLY A 26 12.16 -11.36 -1.64
CA GLY A 26 11.30 -10.19 -1.82
C GLY A 26 11.78 -9.07 -2.77
N LYS A 27 12.42 -9.35 -3.92
CA LYS A 27 12.69 -8.34 -4.99
C LYS A 27 12.02 -8.73 -6.31
N TYR A 28 11.41 -7.76 -7.00
CA TYR A 28 10.82 -7.99 -8.32
C TYR A 28 11.87 -8.11 -9.43
N SER A 29 11.60 -8.98 -10.40
CA SER A 29 12.36 -9.05 -11.65
C SER A 29 11.88 -7.97 -12.62
N ILE A 30 12.81 -7.12 -13.07
CA ILE A 30 12.54 -6.04 -14.05
C ILE A 30 13.20 -6.31 -15.41
N GLN A 31 13.53 -7.58 -15.69
CA GLN A 31 14.17 -8.01 -16.95
C GLN A 31 13.19 -8.07 -18.13
N GLY A 32 11.89 -8.13 -17.87
CA GLY A 32 10.84 -8.10 -18.89
C GLY A 32 10.56 -6.69 -19.44
N LEU A 33 9.64 -6.62 -20.41
CA LEU A 33 9.23 -5.36 -21.04
C LEU A 33 8.61 -4.40 -20.01
N ARG A 34 9.04 -3.14 -20.03
CA ARG A 34 8.44 -2.06 -19.23
C ARG A 34 7.50 -1.26 -20.11
N VAL A 35 6.23 -1.17 -19.70
CA VAL A 35 5.19 -0.50 -20.47
C VAL A 35 4.60 0.64 -19.68
N ALA A 36 4.28 1.74 -20.35
CA ALA A 36 3.66 2.88 -19.71
C ALA A 36 2.47 3.44 -20.50
N LEU A 37 1.48 3.95 -19.76
CA LEU A 37 0.31 4.60 -20.30
C LEU A 37 0.04 5.92 -19.55
N ILE A 38 -0.11 7.01 -20.28
CA ILE A 38 -0.59 8.29 -19.75
C ILE A 38 -2.00 8.52 -20.29
N LEU A 39 -2.99 8.57 -19.41
CA LEU A 39 -4.34 9.02 -19.71
C LEU A 39 -4.53 10.40 -19.09
N SER A 40 -4.86 11.36 -19.94
CA SER A 40 -5.11 12.74 -19.52
C SER A 40 -6.51 13.15 -19.96
N SER A 41 -7.23 13.90 -19.11
CA SER A 41 -8.51 14.48 -19.51
C SER A 41 -8.34 15.88 -20.08
N PRO A 42 -9.24 16.33 -20.98
CA PRO A 42 -9.26 17.71 -21.43
C PRO A 42 -9.27 18.66 -20.23
N GLY A 43 -8.32 19.61 -20.22
CA GLY A 43 -8.12 20.53 -19.09
C GLY A 43 -7.06 20.11 -18.07
N ALA A 44 -6.40 18.96 -18.25
CA ALA A 44 -5.18 18.62 -17.51
C ALA A 44 -4.01 19.55 -17.90
N SER A 45 -3.11 19.84 -16.96
CA SER A 45 -1.91 20.65 -17.23
C SER A 45 -0.99 19.97 -18.26
N ALA A 46 -0.75 20.65 -19.38
CA ALA A 46 0.18 20.19 -20.41
C ALA A 46 1.62 20.06 -19.87
N ALA A 47 2.00 20.92 -18.91
CA ALA A 47 3.29 20.84 -18.23
C ALA A 47 3.42 19.54 -17.40
N THR A 48 2.37 19.17 -16.67
CA THR A 48 2.31 17.89 -15.93
C THR A 48 2.43 16.68 -16.87
N VAL A 49 1.73 16.69 -18.01
CA VAL A 49 1.81 15.60 -19.00
C VAL A 49 3.20 15.51 -19.63
N ALA A 50 3.85 16.65 -19.91
CA ALA A 50 5.22 16.69 -20.41
C ALA A 50 6.23 16.19 -19.37
N ALA A 51 6.09 16.59 -18.10
CA ALA A 51 6.95 16.14 -17.00
C ALA A 51 6.83 14.62 -16.78
N LEU A 52 5.63 14.05 -16.87
CA LEU A 52 5.41 12.60 -16.79
C LEU A 52 6.22 11.83 -17.84
N ASP A 53 6.27 12.34 -19.06
CA ASP A 53 7.05 11.71 -20.13
C ASP A 53 8.54 11.66 -19.80
N GLY A 54 9.09 12.77 -19.29
CA GLY A 54 10.47 12.83 -18.83
C GLY A 54 10.76 11.84 -17.69
N VAL A 55 9.84 11.75 -16.70
CA VAL A 55 9.96 10.79 -15.60
C VAL A 55 9.93 9.35 -16.11
N PHE A 56 9.03 9.03 -17.05
CA PHE A 56 8.90 7.66 -17.55
C PHE A 56 10.14 7.25 -18.34
N GLN A 57 10.69 8.14 -19.15
CA GLN A 57 11.96 7.93 -19.84
C GLN A 57 13.11 7.74 -18.85
N ALA A 58 13.21 8.58 -17.81
CA ALA A 58 14.23 8.45 -16.77
C ALA A 58 14.13 7.13 -15.99
N LEU A 59 12.92 6.59 -15.84
CA LEU A 59 12.65 5.29 -15.21
C LEU A 59 12.80 4.09 -16.16
N GLY A 60 13.21 4.31 -17.41
CA GLY A 60 13.45 3.27 -18.40
C GLY A 60 12.18 2.69 -19.04
N PHE A 61 11.09 3.46 -19.07
CA PHE A 61 9.88 3.10 -19.81
C PHE A 61 9.95 3.64 -21.24
N GLU A 62 10.56 2.87 -22.14
CA GLU A 62 10.76 3.25 -23.55
C GLU A 62 9.45 3.23 -24.37
N ASN A 63 8.45 2.45 -23.95
CA ASN A 63 7.18 2.28 -24.64
C ASN A 63 6.03 3.00 -23.91
N CYS A 64 6.08 4.32 -23.87
CA CYS A 64 5.03 5.14 -23.29
C CYS A 64 3.94 5.49 -24.33
N LYS A 65 2.71 5.03 -24.10
CA LYS A 65 1.52 5.47 -24.86
C LYS A 65 0.87 6.65 -24.15
N LYS A 66 0.45 7.66 -24.90
CA LYS A 66 -0.26 8.84 -24.37
C LYS A 66 -1.60 8.99 -25.06
N ARG A 67 -2.66 9.22 -24.29
CA ARG A 67 -4.01 9.49 -24.81
C ARG A 67 -4.66 10.62 -24.03
N GLU A 68 -5.27 11.54 -24.76
CA GLU A 68 -6.17 12.54 -24.20
C GLU A 68 -7.61 12.10 -24.47
N VAL A 69 -8.36 11.81 -23.40
CA VAL A 69 -9.74 11.28 -23.48
C VAL A 69 -10.56 11.79 -22.30
N SER A 70 -11.89 11.76 -22.40
CA SER A 70 -12.73 12.11 -21.24
C SER A 70 -12.44 11.19 -20.05
N VAL A 71 -12.60 11.67 -18.81
CA VAL A 71 -12.41 10.84 -17.60
C VAL A 71 -13.33 9.62 -17.59
N GLN A 72 -14.52 9.73 -18.20
CA GLN A 72 -15.48 8.64 -18.34
C GLN A 72 -14.93 7.50 -19.23
N SER A 73 -14.06 7.83 -20.19
CA SER A 73 -13.44 6.88 -21.12
C SER A 73 -12.16 6.24 -20.59
N PHE A 74 -11.66 6.63 -19.40
CA PHE A 74 -10.41 6.07 -18.84
C PHE A 74 -10.49 4.56 -18.65
N HIS A 75 -11.66 4.06 -18.25
CA HIS A 75 -11.87 2.62 -18.04
C HIS A 75 -11.79 1.83 -19.35
N GLU A 76 -12.45 2.32 -20.42
CA GLU A 76 -12.40 1.72 -21.75
C GLU A 76 -10.98 1.71 -22.32
N GLU A 77 -10.23 2.80 -22.14
CA GLU A 77 -8.83 2.87 -22.58
C GLU A 77 -7.91 1.90 -21.82
N LEU A 78 -8.17 1.67 -20.53
CA LEU A 78 -7.46 0.66 -19.76
C LEU A 78 -7.79 -0.77 -20.20
N ILE A 79 -9.04 -1.04 -20.59
CA ILE A 79 -9.42 -2.33 -21.20
C ILE A 79 -8.64 -2.55 -22.49
N LEU A 80 -8.61 -1.57 -23.39
CA LEU A 80 -7.85 -1.65 -24.64
C LEU A 80 -6.36 -1.84 -24.39
N PHE A 81 -5.79 -1.14 -23.40
CA PHE A 81 -4.40 -1.29 -23.03
C PHE A 81 -4.11 -2.70 -22.49
N ARG A 82 -4.94 -3.21 -21.57
CA ARG A 82 -4.83 -4.59 -21.05
C ARG A 82 -4.85 -5.62 -22.18
N GLU A 83 -5.80 -5.51 -23.09
CA GLU A 83 -5.95 -6.44 -24.22
C GLU A 83 -4.74 -6.42 -25.14
N GLN A 84 -4.17 -5.23 -25.39
CA GLN A 84 -2.92 -5.09 -26.14
C GLN A 84 -1.73 -5.75 -25.44
N LEU A 85 -1.62 -5.61 -24.11
CA LEU A 85 -0.57 -6.28 -23.34
C LEU A 85 -0.71 -7.81 -23.40
N ASP A 86 -1.92 -8.31 -23.19
CA ASP A 86 -2.19 -9.75 -23.24
C ASP A 86 -2.01 -10.34 -24.65
N ALA A 87 -2.27 -9.57 -25.70
CA ALA A 87 -2.00 -9.97 -27.09
C ALA A 87 -0.51 -9.92 -27.47
N HIS A 88 0.31 -9.11 -26.79
CA HIS A 88 1.73 -8.93 -27.14
C HIS A 88 2.56 -10.21 -26.90
N GLY A 89 2.19 -11.03 -25.93
CA GLY A 89 2.80 -12.35 -25.68
C GLY A 89 4.18 -12.34 -25.01
N SER A 90 4.87 -11.19 -24.96
CA SER A 90 6.18 -11.05 -24.29
C SER A 90 6.05 -11.00 -22.76
N PRO A 91 7.07 -11.47 -22.01
CA PRO A 91 7.11 -11.31 -20.56
C PRO A 91 7.22 -9.83 -20.18
N MET A 92 6.37 -9.39 -19.25
CA MET A 92 6.35 -8.01 -18.74
C MET A 92 7.18 -7.93 -17.47
N GLY A 93 7.92 -6.84 -17.29
CA GLY A 93 8.65 -6.56 -16.04
C GLY A 93 7.82 -5.71 -15.08
N CYS A 94 7.17 -4.67 -15.58
CA CYS A 94 6.22 -3.84 -14.82
C CYS A 94 5.37 -2.97 -15.77
N ALA A 95 4.25 -2.48 -15.26
CA ALA A 95 3.42 -1.49 -15.93
C ALA A 95 3.29 -0.22 -15.08
N LEU A 96 3.35 0.94 -15.72
CA LEU A 96 3.13 2.23 -15.07
C LEU A 96 2.02 2.99 -15.79
N VAL A 97 0.95 3.34 -15.07
CA VAL A 97 -0.16 4.13 -15.58
C VAL A 97 -0.24 5.46 -14.85
N ALA A 98 -0.21 6.58 -15.57
CA ALA A 98 -0.58 7.88 -15.02
C ALA A 98 -1.98 8.27 -15.46
N LEU A 99 -2.81 8.66 -14.49
CA LEU A 99 -4.13 9.23 -14.70
C LEU A 99 -4.08 10.69 -14.28
N VAL A 100 -4.27 11.59 -15.23
CA VAL A 100 -4.21 13.04 -15.01
C VAL A 100 -5.57 13.65 -15.30
N ALA A 101 -6.21 14.22 -14.28
CA ALA A 101 -7.48 14.91 -14.43
C ALA A 101 -7.58 16.13 -13.52
N PRO A 102 -8.49 17.08 -13.79
CA PRO A 102 -8.85 18.12 -12.83
C PRO A 102 -9.37 17.51 -11.51
N SER A 103 -9.19 18.24 -10.42
CA SER A 103 -9.64 17.82 -9.09
C SER A 103 -11.10 17.35 -9.08
N ARG A 104 -11.39 16.33 -8.26
CA ARG A 104 -12.72 15.71 -8.06
C ARG A 104 -13.30 14.92 -9.23
N GLN A 105 -12.59 14.79 -10.36
CA GLN A 105 -13.09 14.00 -11.50
C GLN A 105 -12.75 12.51 -11.40
N LEU A 106 -11.64 12.14 -10.76
CA LEU A 106 -11.24 10.74 -10.52
C LEU A 106 -12.03 10.12 -9.34
N ARG A 107 -13.35 9.94 -9.49
CA ARG A 107 -14.21 9.48 -8.37
C ARG A 107 -14.10 7.98 -8.04
N GLN A 108 -13.56 7.15 -8.93
CA GLN A 108 -13.48 5.68 -8.73
C GLN A 108 -12.18 5.08 -9.29
N PRO A 109 -11.00 5.45 -8.75
CA PRO A 109 -9.74 4.86 -9.21
C PRO A 109 -9.68 3.35 -8.98
N GLN A 110 -10.39 2.81 -7.98
CA GLN A 110 -10.40 1.38 -7.65
C GLN A 110 -10.84 0.49 -8.83
N LEU A 111 -11.85 0.89 -9.61
CA LEU A 111 -12.28 0.12 -10.78
C LEU A 111 -11.20 0.12 -11.87
N LEU A 112 -10.57 1.27 -12.11
CA LEU A 112 -9.48 1.42 -13.07
C LEU A 112 -8.28 0.54 -12.69
N ILE A 113 -7.95 0.50 -11.40
CA ILE A 113 -6.86 -0.32 -10.87
C ILE A 113 -7.17 -1.81 -11.02
N GLN A 114 -8.42 -2.21 -10.74
CA GLN A 114 -8.86 -3.60 -10.89
C GLN A 114 -8.75 -4.08 -12.34
N GLU A 115 -8.89 -3.23 -13.35
CA GLU A 115 -8.75 -3.67 -14.75
C GLU A 115 -7.37 -4.26 -15.05
N LEU A 116 -6.28 -3.62 -14.60
CA LEU A 116 -4.93 -4.16 -14.83
C LEU A 116 -4.60 -5.36 -13.94
N SER A 117 -5.28 -5.52 -12.81
CA SER A 117 -5.20 -6.77 -12.01
C SER A 117 -5.67 -8.01 -12.79
N HIS A 118 -6.53 -7.84 -13.80
CA HIS A 118 -6.99 -8.94 -14.66
C HIS A 118 -6.06 -9.24 -15.84
N CYS A 119 -5.02 -8.41 -16.07
CA CYS A 119 -4.05 -8.61 -17.13
C CYS A 119 -3.23 -9.89 -16.88
N LYS A 120 -3.30 -10.85 -17.81
CA LYS A 120 -2.62 -12.15 -17.67
C LYS A 120 -1.11 -12.01 -17.70
N THR A 121 -0.60 -11.11 -18.53
CA THR A 121 0.84 -10.87 -18.72
C THR A 121 1.50 -10.11 -17.56
N LEU A 122 0.72 -9.37 -16.76
CA LEU A 122 1.20 -8.65 -15.57
C LEU A 122 0.96 -9.41 -14.26
N ARG A 123 0.60 -10.69 -14.30
CA ARG A 123 0.45 -11.50 -13.07
C ARG A 123 1.80 -11.68 -12.40
N GLY A 124 1.86 -11.42 -11.10
CA GLY A 124 3.13 -11.40 -10.36
C GLY A 124 4.02 -10.20 -10.63
N CYS A 125 3.63 -9.31 -11.56
CA CYS A 125 4.41 -8.14 -11.95
C CYS A 125 3.84 -6.87 -11.31
N PRO A 126 4.71 -5.91 -10.93
CA PRO A 126 4.28 -4.62 -10.37
C PRO A 126 3.44 -3.78 -11.34
N LYS A 127 2.38 -3.19 -10.80
CA LYS A 127 1.46 -2.27 -11.47
C LYS A 127 1.47 -0.96 -10.69
N VAL A 128 2.10 0.07 -11.25
CA VAL A 128 2.26 1.37 -10.60
C VAL A 128 1.25 2.35 -11.20
N PHE A 129 0.47 3.01 -10.35
CA PHE A 129 -0.53 4.02 -10.73
C PHE A 129 -0.15 5.37 -10.14
N LEU A 130 0.02 6.38 -10.99
CA LEU A 130 0.17 7.78 -10.59
C LEU A 130 -1.18 8.48 -10.78
N LEU A 131 -1.80 8.90 -9.68
CA LEU A 131 -3.10 9.55 -9.67
C LEU A 131 -2.88 11.03 -9.38
N LEU A 132 -2.88 11.83 -10.46
CA LEU A 132 -2.55 13.25 -10.40
C LEU A 132 -3.81 14.09 -10.57
N SER A 133 -4.14 14.87 -9.53
CA SER A 133 -5.19 15.89 -9.62
C SER A 133 -4.56 17.25 -9.90
N SER A 134 -5.06 17.94 -10.93
CA SER A 134 -4.65 19.32 -11.24
C SER A 134 -5.62 20.31 -10.59
N GLY A 135 -5.11 21.16 -9.69
CA GLY A 135 -5.84 22.26 -9.08
C GLY A 135 -5.90 23.49 -10.00
N SER A 136 -6.90 24.34 -9.82
CA SER A 136 -7.13 25.54 -10.65
C SER A 136 -6.57 26.85 -10.06
N GLY A 137 -5.35 26.84 -9.48
CA GLY A 137 -4.66 28.07 -9.03
C GLY A 137 -3.57 27.83 -7.98
N ASP A 138 -2.48 28.62 -8.06
CA ASP A 138 -1.31 28.90 -7.16
C ASP A 138 -0.72 27.81 -6.22
N ALA A 139 -1.30 26.61 -6.16
CA ALA A 139 -0.69 25.45 -5.52
C ALA A 139 0.42 24.91 -6.43
N GLN A 140 1.52 24.47 -5.81
CA GLN A 140 2.67 23.86 -6.50
C GLN A 140 2.18 22.83 -7.53
N GLU A 141 2.49 23.07 -8.81
CA GLU A 141 1.98 22.23 -9.88
C GLU A 141 2.52 20.80 -9.73
N PRO A 142 1.72 19.76 -10.03
CA PRO A 142 2.20 18.39 -10.09
C PRO A 142 3.46 18.21 -10.99
N GLY A 143 3.74 19.15 -11.90
CA GLY A 143 4.97 19.20 -12.68
C GLY A 143 6.25 19.28 -11.85
N ASP A 144 6.29 20.08 -10.78
CA ASP A 144 7.48 20.18 -9.92
C ASP A 144 7.69 18.89 -9.13
N PHE A 145 6.60 18.29 -8.66
CA PHE A 145 6.59 16.96 -8.04
C PHE A 145 7.21 15.92 -8.98
N LEU A 146 6.81 15.93 -10.26
CA LEU A 146 7.31 14.96 -11.23
C LEU A 146 8.79 15.18 -11.56
N THR A 147 9.21 16.43 -11.72
CA THR A 147 10.61 16.79 -11.98
C THR A 147 11.51 16.30 -10.85
N GLY A 148 11.15 16.59 -9.58
CA GLY A 148 11.92 16.13 -8.42
C GLY A 148 11.98 14.61 -8.28
N LEU A 149 10.88 13.91 -8.58
CA LEU A 149 10.84 12.44 -8.60
C LEU A 149 11.81 11.87 -9.65
N GLY A 150 11.82 12.42 -10.87
CA GLY A 150 12.73 12.01 -11.94
C GLY A 150 14.20 12.18 -11.55
N GLU A 151 14.55 13.31 -10.93
CA GLU A 151 15.91 13.56 -10.46
C GLU A 151 16.38 12.56 -9.39
N ILE A 152 15.54 12.29 -8.38
CA ILE A 152 15.89 11.36 -7.29
C ILE A 152 16.06 9.94 -7.82
N CYS A 153 15.17 9.52 -8.72
CA CYS A 153 15.27 8.20 -9.35
C CYS A 153 16.57 8.05 -10.16
N GLY A 154 17.04 9.12 -10.82
CA GLY A 154 18.32 9.12 -11.54
C GLY A 154 19.55 9.07 -10.62
N ARG A 155 19.48 9.71 -9.43
CA ARG A 155 20.60 9.70 -8.45
C ARG A 155 20.72 8.39 -7.67
N CYS A 156 19.59 7.74 -7.38
CA CYS A 156 19.54 6.56 -6.52
C CYS A 156 18.85 5.36 -7.23
N PRO A 157 19.37 4.88 -8.37
CA PRO A 157 18.68 3.89 -9.22
C PRO A 157 18.48 2.53 -8.53
N HIS A 158 19.29 2.21 -7.52
CA HIS A 158 19.27 0.93 -6.80
C HIS A 158 18.22 0.86 -5.69
N TRP A 159 17.69 2.01 -5.25
CA TRP A 159 16.73 2.08 -4.17
C TRP A 159 15.37 1.54 -4.61
N SER A 160 14.60 1.01 -3.67
CA SER A 160 13.23 0.62 -3.97
C SER A 160 12.39 1.87 -4.25
N LEU A 161 11.38 1.75 -5.10
CA LEU A 161 10.48 2.86 -5.41
C LEU A 161 9.78 3.40 -4.16
N LEU A 162 9.50 2.55 -3.16
CA LEU A 162 8.95 2.99 -1.87
C LEU A 162 9.94 3.86 -1.09
N GLN A 163 11.23 3.50 -1.09
CA GLN A 163 12.29 4.29 -0.45
C GLN A 163 12.48 5.64 -1.16
N LEU A 164 12.49 5.63 -2.50
CA LEU A 164 12.61 6.84 -3.33
C LEU A 164 11.41 7.79 -3.08
N LEU A 165 10.20 7.25 -3.04
CA LEU A 165 9.00 8.04 -2.74
C LEU A 165 9.04 8.62 -1.32
N THR A 166 9.47 7.84 -0.32
CA THR A 166 9.56 8.32 1.07
C THR A 166 10.59 9.46 1.20
N GLU A 167 11.79 9.29 0.63
CA GLU A 167 12.82 10.33 0.59
C GLU A 167 12.31 11.59 -0.14
N PHE A 168 11.58 11.41 -1.23
CA PHE A 168 11.01 12.52 -1.96
C PHE A 168 9.95 13.29 -1.15
N PHE A 169 9.10 12.57 -0.42
CA PHE A 169 8.10 13.16 0.47
C PHE A 169 8.76 13.97 1.59
N CYS A 170 9.94 13.55 2.08
CA CYS A 170 10.75 14.33 3.02
C CYS A 170 11.14 15.69 2.44
N ARG A 171 11.72 15.69 1.24
CA ARG A 171 12.23 16.91 0.60
C ARG A 171 11.12 17.92 0.31
N ILE A 172 10.00 17.45 -0.23
CA ILE A 172 8.85 18.33 -0.49
C ILE A 172 8.33 18.96 0.81
N ALA A 173 8.30 18.20 1.90
CA ALA A 173 7.87 18.73 3.19
C ALA A 173 8.85 19.75 3.81
N GLU A 174 10.14 19.67 3.47
CA GLU A 174 11.16 20.62 3.92
C GLU A 174 11.20 21.89 3.05
N GLU A 175 10.90 21.77 1.76
CA GLU A 175 10.88 22.87 0.78
C GLU A 175 9.57 23.68 0.80
N SER A 176 8.44 23.05 1.16
CA SER A 176 7.14 23.72 1.23
C SER A 176 7.00 24.55 2.52
N SER A 177 6.88 25.86 2.37
CA SER A 177 6.59 26.80 3.47
C SER A 177 5.10 26.80 3.90
N GLY A 178 4.31 25.81 3.45
CA GLY A 178 2.87 25.72 3.69
C GLY A 178 2.33 24.28 3.68
N ASP A 179 1.27 24.05 4.47
CA ASP A 179 0.67 22.74 4.81
C ASP A 179 -0.15 22.05 3.70
N THR A 180 0.03 22.42 2.42
CA THR A 180 -1.00 22.14 1.40
C THR A 180 -0.77 20.84 0.61
N PHE A 181 0.42 20.26 0.65
CA PHE A 181 0.81 19.13 -0.21
C PHE A 181 1.34 17.93 0.59
N CYS A 182 0.54 16.86 0.68
CA CYS A 182 0.94 15.61 1.32
C CYS A 182 0.59 14.42 0.42
N PRO A 183 1.53 13.92 -0.38
CA PRO A 183 1.29 12.76 -1.22
C PRO A 183 1.07 11.52 -0.35
N VAL A 184 0.19 10.63 -0.81
CA VAL A 184 -0.13 9.38 -0.11
C VAL A 184 0.14 8.21 -1.03
N LEU A 185 0.91 7.25 -0.55
CA LEU A 185 1.11 5.98 -1.25
C LEU A 185 0.12 4.92 -0.74
N ARG A 186 -0.36 4.05 -1.63
CA ARG A 186 -1.06 2.81 -1.28
C ARG A 186 -0.38 1.64 -1.96
N SER A 187 0.04 0.64 -1.20
CA SER A 187 0.83 -0.48 -1.67
C SER A 187 0.18 -1.81 -1.29
N SER A 188 0.14 -2.73 -2.24
CA SER A 188 -0.05 -4.17 -2.05
C SER A 188 1.12 -4.96 -2.66
N LEU A 189 2.29 -4.32 -2.75
CA LEU A 189 3.51 -4.94 -3.25
C LEU A 189 3.95 -6.09 -2.33
N ARG A 190 4.52 -7.12 -2.95
CA ARG A 190 5.08 -8.32 -2.30
C ARG A 190 6.61 -8.37 -2.38
N GLY A 191 7.22 -7.30 -2.89
CA GLY A 191 8.66 -7.18 -2.99
C GLY A 191 9.13 -5.75 -3.26
N ALA A 192 10.43 -5.53 -3.15
CA ALA A 192 11.06 -4.28 -3.51
C ALA A 192 11.07 -4.14 -5.04
N LEU A 193 10.51 -3.03 -5.52
CA LEU A 193 10.54 -2.61 -6.91
C LEU A 193 11.70 -1.63 -7.09
N CYS A 194 12.83 -2.12 -7.60
CA CYS A 194 13.96 -1.27 -8.01
C CYS A 194 13.84 -1.07 -9.52
N LEU A 195 13.74 0.17 -10.00
CA LEU A 195 13.61 0.45 -11.44
C LEU A 195 14.98 0.64 -12.13
N GLY A 196 16.05 0.87 -11.38
CA GLY A 196 17.41 0.95 -11.94
C GLY A 196 17.96 -0.40 -12.41
N SER A 197 18.80 -0.36 -13.44
CA SER A 197 19.32 -1.54 -14.16
C SER A 197 20.60 -2.15 -13.59
N VAL A 198 21.21 -1.54 -12.56
CA VAL A 198 22.51 -1.96 -12.04
C VAL A 198 22.34 -2.47 -10.61
N GLU A 199 22.80 -3.68 -10.31
CA GLU A 199 23.01 -4.11 -8.92
C GLU A 199 24.31 -3.49 -8.39
N PRO A 200 24.34 -2.94 -7.17
CA PRO A 200 25.57 -2.37 -6.63
C PRO A 200 26.62 -3.47 -6.44
N GLN A 201 27.82 -3.25 -6.98
CA GLN A 201 28.96 -4.19 -6.89
C GLN A 201 29.57 -4.30 -5.47
N ARG A 202 29.05 -3.55 -4.49
CA ARG A 202 29.43 -3.60 -3.07
C ARG A 202 28.20 -3.44 -2.18
N PRO A 203 28.21 -3.95 -0.93
CA PRO A 203 27.30 -3.49 0.11
C PRO A 203 27.59 -2.00 0.33
N GLU A 204 26.62 -1.15 0.00
CA GLU A 204 26.71 0.28 0.22
C GLU A 204 26.66 0.59 1.73
N PRO A 205 27.35 1.65 2.19
CA PRO A 205 27.19 2.17 3.53
C PRO A 205 25.73 2.59 3.77
N ASP A 206 25.27 2.42 5.01
CA ASP A 206 23.97 2.90 5.48
C ASP A 206 23.80 4.38 5.05
N PRO A 207 22.66 4.77 4.43
CA PRO A 207 22.51 6.10 3.88
C PRO A 207 22.85 7.15 4.96
N GLY A 208 23.80 8.03 4.68
CA GLY A 208 24.03 9.23 5.50
C GLY A 208 22.72 9.99 5.70
N PRO A 209 22.52 10.65 6.85
CA PRO A 209 21.19 10.91 7.40
C PRO A 209 20.47 12.03 6.64
N SER A 210 19.42 11.67 5.89
CA SER A 210 18.18 12.45 5.77
C SER A 210 17.10 11.73 6.59
N ALA A 211 17.15 12.04 7.89
CA ALA A 211 16.23 11.78 8.99
C ALA A 211 15.35 10.50 8.96
N GLN A 212 15.83 9.44 9.59
CA GLN A 212 14.95 8.50 10.30
C GLN A 212 14.10 9.27 11.32
N TYR A 213 12.87 8.82 11.59
CA TYR A 213 12.11 9.40 12.71
C TYR A 213 12.88 9.23 14.03
N ASP A 214 12.99 10.31 14.79
CA ASP A 214 13.49 10.23 16.16
C ASP A 214 12.42 9.61 17.06
N LEU A 215 12.70 8.39 17.53
CA LEU A 215 11.83 7.63 18.44
C LEU A 215 12.31 7.65 19.90
N CYS A 216 13.18 8.60 20.29
CA CYS A 216 13.71 8.70 21.66
C CYS A 216 12.64 9.10 22.70
N GLY A 217 11.55 9.74 22.26
CA GLY A 217 10.41 10.08 23.12
C GLY A 217 9.59 8.87 23.59
N ALA A 218 8.55 9.16 24.38
CA ALA A 218 7.58 8.16 24.81
C ALA A 218 6.82 7.56 23.62
N ARG A 219 6.54 6.27 23.68
CA ARG A 219 5.76 5.54 22.68
C ARG A 219 4.49 5.02 23.32
N ALA A 220 3.34 5.30 22.71
CA ALA A 220 2.05 4.94 23.28
C ALA A 220 1.24 4.10 22.29
N ALA A 221 0.57 3.07 22.79
CA ALA A 221 -0.27 2.21 21.98
C ALA A 221 -1.68 2.09 22.55
N LEU A 222 -2.70 2.09 21.69
CA LEU A 222 -4.09 1.83 22.02
C LEU A 222 -4.60 0.64 21.20
N PHE A 223 -5.09 -0.39 21.88
CA PHE A 223 -5.75 -1.53 21.24
C PHE A 223 -7.24 -1.49 21.54
N LEU A 224 -8.05 -1.46 20.48
CA LEU A 224 -9.50 -1.55 20.54
C LEU A 224 -9.90 -2.86 19.86
N ALA A 225 -10.29 -3.85 20.67
CA ALA A 225 -10.48 -5.22 20.21
C ALA A 225 -11.88 -5.73 20.55
N VAL A 226 -12.70 -5.99 19.54
CA VAL A 226 -13.97 -6.72 19.70
C VAL A 226 -13.66 -8.20 19.68
N THR A 227 -14.10 -8.97 20.66
CA THR A 227 -13.73 -10.39 20.83
C THR A 227 -14.86 -11.38 20.67
N ARG A 228 -16.09 -10.89 20.80
CA ARG A 228 -17.31 -11.68 20.55
C ARG A 228 -17.28 -12.26 19.14
N ASP A 229 -17.54 -13.56 19.03
CA ASP A 229 -17.55 -14.33 17.78
C ASP A 229 -16.27 -14.21 16.93
N ARG A 230 -15.13 -13.94 17.59
CA ARG A 230 -13.82 -13.79 16.96
C ARG A 230 -12.76 -14.72 17.57
N PRO A 231 -12.89 -16.07 17.44
CA PRO A 231 -11.93 -17.02 18.02
C PRO A 231 -10.48 -16.72 17.60
N GLY A 232 -9.51 -16.88 18.48
CA GLY A 232 -8.11 -16.56 18.18
C GLY A 232 -7.77 -15.06 18.20
N THR A 233 -8.73 -14.14 18.32
CA THR A 233 -8.42 -12.71 18.53
C THR A 233 -7.60 -12.44 19.79
N GLN A 234 -7.70 -13.30 20.80
CA GLN A 234 -6.90 -13.20 22.03
C GLN A 234 -5.42 -13.45 21.74
N HIS A 235 -5.10 -14.35 20.80
CA HIS A 235 -3.73 -14.57 20.36
C HIS A 235 -3.19 -13.37 19.58
N ASP A 236 -4.01 -12.69 18.80
CA ASP A 236 -3.61 -11.44 18.13
C ASP A 236 -3.33 -10.33 19.15
N VAL A 237 -4.21 -10.14 20.14
CA VAL A 237 -4.03 -9.17 21.23
C VAL A 237 -2.76 -9.46 22.01
N ALA A 238 -2.50 -10.72 22.37
CA ALA A 238 -1.31 -11.13 23.10
C ALA A 238 -0.03 -10.92 22.26
N ALA A 239 0.01 -11.44 21.04
CA ALA A 239 1.19 -11.36 20.18
C ALA A 239 1.57 -9.90 19.87
N LEU A 240 0.58 -9.06 19.55
CA LEU A 240 0.81 -7.65 19.29
C LEU A 240 1.17 -6.87 20.57
N GLY A 241 0.58 -7.24 21.71
CA GLY A 241 0.92 -6.68 23.03
C GLY A 241 2.37 -6.94 23.41
N ASP A 242 2.81 -8.19 23.28
CA ASP A 242 4.20 -8.61 23.54
C ASP A 242 5.18 -7.89 22.60
N LEU A 243 4.82 -7.75 21.31
CA LEU A 243 5.62 -6.98 20.35
C LEU A 243 5.72 -5.51 20.76
N CYS A 244 4.58 -4.87 21.07
CA CYS A 244 4.55 -3.47 21.47
C CYS A 244 5.37 -3.22 22.74
N GLN A 245 5.29 -4.13 23.72
CA GLN A 245 6.12 -4.07 24.93
C GLN A 245 7.61 -4.19 24.60
N ALA A 246 8.00 -5.14 23.73
CA ALA A 246 9.38 -5.29 23.29
C ALA A 246 9.91 -4.05 22.52
N LEU A 247 9.02 -3.37 21.81
CA LEU A 247 9.29 -2.11 21.11
C LEU A 247 9.09 -0.87 22.01
N GLY A 248 8.95 -1.02 23.32
CA GLY A 248 8.89 0.09 24.28
C GLY A 248 7.60 0.91 24.26
N PHE A 249 6.52 0.43 23.64
CA PHE A 249 5.21 1.08 23.69
C PHE A 249 4.52 0.81 25.02
N LYS A 250 3.92 1.85 25.60
CA LYS A 250 2.95 1.71 26.69
C LYS A 250 1.57 1.39 26.11
N VAL A 251 1.14 0.14 26.24
CA VAL A 251 -0.13 -0.37 25.68
C VAL A 251 -1.30 -0.08 26.60
N THR A 252 -2.39 0.45 26.05
CA THR A 252 -3.72 0.52 26.66
C THR A 252 -4.66 -0.37 25.86
N LEU A 253 -5.26 -1.37 26.50
CA LEU A 253 -6.22 -2.28 25.86
C LEU A 253 -7.65 -1.95 26.28
N ARG A 254 -8.58 -1.98 25.31
CA ARG A 254 -10.02 -1.95 25.51
C ARG A 254 -10.67 -3.07 24.73
N MET A 255 -11.48 -3.86 25.43
CA MET A 255 -12.14 -5.04 24.91
C MET A 255 -13.62 -4.75 24.70
N ASP A 256 -14.16 -5.27 23.61
CA ASP A 256 -15.56 -5.16 23.21
C ASP A 256 -16.13 -3.72 23.24
N PRO A 257 -15.42 -2.70 22.68
CA PRO A 257 -15.99 -1.35 22.59
C PRO A 257 -17.22 -1.34 21.66
N THR A 258 -18.23 -0.54 22.01
CA THR A 258 -19.32 -0.15 21.11
C THR A 258 -18.80 0.75 19.99
N ALA A 259 -19.57 0.97 18.92
CA ALA A 259 -19.17 1.88 17.85
C ALA A 259 -18.90 3.31 18.35
N GLN A 260 -19.69 3.78 19.32
CA GLN A 260 -19.46 5.06 20.00
C GLN A 260 -18.18 5.02 20.85
N ALA A 261 -17.97 3.95 21.62
CA ALA A 261 -16.77 3.81 22.46
C ALA A 261 -15.46 3.75 21.65
N PHE A 262 -15.49 3.28 20.39
CA PHE A 262 -14.33 3.38 19.50
C PHE A 262 -13.84 4.83 19.35
N GLN A 263 -14.77 5.77 19.17
CA GLN A 263 -14.45 7.18 19.02
C GLN A 263 -14.05 7.80 20.36
N GLU A 264 -14.81 7.52 21.43
CA GLU A 264 -14.54 8.08 22.76
C GLU A 264 -13.19 7.64 23.32
N GLU A 265 -12.81 6.37 23.19
CA GLU A 265 -11.53 5.88 23.67
C GLU A 265 -10.35 6.45 22.88
N LEU A 266 -10.55 6.72 21.58
CA LEU A 266 -9.52 7.32 20.76
C LEU A 266 -9.37 8.82 21.02
N ALA A 267 -10.46 9.54 21.23
CA ALA A 267 -10.45 10.93 21.68
C ALA A 267 -9.77 11.07 23.05
N GLN A 268 -10.12 10.19 24.02
CA GLN A 268 -9.43 10.15 25.31
C GLN A 268 -7.95 9.78 25.17
N PHE A 269 -7.60 8.91 24.22
CA PHE A 269 -6.21 8.58 23.95
C PHE A 269 -5.46 9.79 23.42
N GLN A 270 -6.01 10.50 22.43
CA GLN A 270 -5.48 11.76 21.92
C GLN A 270 -5.25 12.77 23.06
N GLU A 271 -6.23 12.95 23.94
CA GLU A 271 -6.13 13.91 25.05
C GLU A 271 -5.01 13.53 26.04
N ARG A 272 -4.88 12.23 26.32
CA ARG A 272 -3.79 11.70 27.15
C ARG A 272 -2.41 11.92 26.53
N LEU A 273 -2.30 11.87 25.20
CA LEU A 273 -1.05 12.18 24.50
C LEU A 273 -0.74 13.68 24.58
N ASP A 274 -1.71 14.53 24.28
CA ASP A 274 -1.54 16.00 24.31
C ASP A 274 -1.20 16.52 25.72
N THR A 275 -1.68 15.84 26.76
CA THR A 275 -1.39 16.17 28.17
C THR A 275 -0.20 15.40 28.76
N HIS A 276 0.50 14.60 27.95
CA HIS A 276 1.60 13.78 28.44
C HIS A 276 2.81 14.64 28.84
N ARG A 277 3.40 14.34 30.00
CA ARG A 277 4.52 15.12 30.54
C ARG A 277 5.82 14.94 29.76
N VAL A 278 5.99 13.78 29.12
CA VAL A 278 7.17 13.43 28.32
C VAL A 278 6.79 13.54 26.85
N PRO A 279 7.65 14.11 25.98
CA PRO A 279 7.40 14.16 24.54
C PRO A 279 7.07 12.79 23.97
N VAL A 280 5.97 12.69 23.22
CA VAL A 280 5.55 11.45 22.54
C VAL A 280 6.15 11.44 21.14
N SER A 281 6.92 10.41 20.81
CA SER A 281 7.63 10.30 19.53
C SER A 281 6.94 9.38 18.53
N CYS A 282 5.98 8.55 18.97
CA CYS A 282 5.22 7.63 18.12
C CYS A 282 3.92 7.19 18.82
N ALA A 283 2.85 7.08 18.05
CA ALA A 283 1.61 6.45 18.50
C ALA A 283 1.23 5.27 17.59
N LEU A 284 0.71 4.20 18.20
CA LEU A 284 0.19 3.03 17.49
C LEU A 284 -1.24 2.74 17.94
N VAL A 285 -2.16 2.55 17.00
CA VAL A 285 -3.55 2.18 17.26
C VAL A 285 -3.86 0.89 16.54
N ALA A 286 -4.26 -0.15 17.28
CA ALA A 286 -4.71 -1.41 16.72
C ALA A 286 -6.23 -1.52 16.83
N LEU A 287 -6.92 -1.60 15.69
CA LEU A 287 -8.36 -1.75 15.55
C LEU A 287 -8.66 -3.17 15.08
N MET A 288 -9.16 -4.01 15.98
CA MET A 288 -9.40 -5.43 15.72
C MET A 288 -10.88 -5.75 15.91
N ALA A 289 -11.65 -5.79 14.82
CA ALA A 289 -13.10 -5.93 14.86
C ALA A 289 -13.62 -6.80 13.70
N HIS A 290 -14.93 -6.99 13.62
CA HIS A 290 -15.56 -7.39 12.37
C HIS A 290 -15.62 -6.19 11.42
N GLY A 291 -15.76 -6.49 10.13
CA GLY A 291 -15.84 -5.49 9.08
C GLY A 291 -17.19 -5.53 8.35
N GLY A 292 -17.73 -4.36 8.05
CA GLY A 292 -18.93 -4.19 7.24
C GLY A 292 -18.67 -4.28 5.74
N PRO A 293 -19.73 -4.27 4.90
CA PRO A 293 -19.63 -4.44 3.44
C PRO A 293 -18.81 -3.36 2.73
N ARG A 294 -18.66 -2.17 3.33
CA ARG A 294 -17.87 -1.04 2.80
C ARG A 294 -16.60 -0.79 3.60
N GLY A 295 -16.20 -1.73 4.45
CA GLY A 295 -15.02 -1.63 5.31
C GLY A 295 -15.17 -0.81 6.57
N GLN A 296 -16.41 -0.58 7.03
CA GLN A 296 -16.69 -0.07 8.37
C GLN A 296 -16.23 -1.08 9.43
N LEU A 297 -15.88 -0.62 10.62
CA LEU A 297 -15.69 -1.50 11.78
C LEU A 297 -17.03 -1.68 12.49
N LEU A 298 -17.27 -2.88 13.03
CA LEU A 298 -18.44 -3.18 13.84
C LEU A 298 -18.07 -3.17 15.33
N GLY A 299 -18.78 -2.35 16.10
CA GLY A 299 -18.71 -2.36 17.56
C GLY A 299 -19.38 -3.60 18.17
N ALA A 300 -19.17 -3.81 19.47
CA ALA A 300 -19.80 -4.89 20.22
C ALA A 300 -21.34 -4.76 20.32
N ASP A 301 -21.88 -3.59 20.00
CA ASP A 301 -23.29 -3.24 19.84
C ASP A 301 -23.82 -3.50 18.40
N GLY A 302 -22.96 -3.98 17.50
CA GLY A 302 -23.28 -4.23 16.10
C GLY A 302 -23.42 -2.96 15.24
N GLN A 303 -23.15 -1.78 15.82
CA GLN A 303 -23.19 -0.52 15.08
C GLN A 303 -21.88 -0.30 14.30
N GLU A 304 -21.95 0.49 13.25
CA GLU A 304 -20.84 0.76 12.34
C GLU A 304 -20.06 2.02 12.73
N VAL A 305 -18.73 1.98 12.62
CA VAL A 305 -17.86 3.15 12.69
C VAL A 305 -16.90 3.16 11.50
N GLN A 306 -16.72 4.32 10.88
CA GLN A 306 -15.79 4.47 9.76
C GLN A 306 -14.34 4.57 10.27
N PRO A 307 -13.42 3.71 9.79
CA PRO A 307 -12.00 3.82 10.12
C PRO A 307 -11.42 5.22 9.90
N GLU A 308 -11.87 5.92 8.86
CA GLU A 308 -11.37 7.23 8.46
C GLU A 308 -11.62 8.29 9.55
N VAL A 309 -12.77 8.22 10.25
CA VAL A 309 -13.08 9.12 11.37
C VAL A 309 -12.11 8.88 12.53
N LEU A 310 -11.76 7.61 12.79
CA LEU A 310 -10.79 7.25 13.83
C LEU A 310 -9.38 7.72 13.46
N VAL A 311 -8.95 7.54 12.21
CA VAL A 311 -7.65 8.06 11.75
C VAL A 311 -7.61 9.59 11.85
N GLN A 312 -8.70 10.27 11.51
CA GLN A 312 -8.81 11.72 11.61
C GLN A 312 -8.66 12.22 13.05
N GLU A 313 -9.23 11.53 14.04
CA GLU A 313 -9.12 11.89 15.45
C GLU A 313 -7.65 12.06 15.89
N LEU A 314 -6.80 11.08 15.56
CA LEU A 314 -5.38 11.14 15.92
C LEU A 314 -4.58 12.09 15.02
N SER A 315 -5.05 12.38 13.80
CA SER A 315 -4.41 13.37 12.91
C SER A 315 -4.48 14.79 13.48
N CYS A 316 -5.41 15.06 14.39
CA CYS A 316 -5.55 16.34 15.08
C CYS A 316 -4.72 16.43 16.37
N CYS A 317 -3.95 15.39 16.71
CA CYS A 317 -3.08 15.36 17.88
C CYS A 317 -1.85 16.27 17.70
N ARG A 318 -1.73 17.28 18.56
CA ARG A 318 -0.72 18.33 18.40
C ARG A 318 0.68 17.81 18.69
N VAL A 319 0.81 16.97 19.70
CA VAL A 319 2.12 16.40 20.10
C VAL A 319 2.67 15.41 19.07
N LEU A 320 1.82 14.89 18.17
CA LEU A 320 2.23 13.95 17.12
C LEU A 320 2.52 14.63 15.78
N LYS A 321 2.55 15.96 15.70
CA LYS A 321 2.95 16.66 14.47
C LYS A 321 4.41 16.35 14.15
N GLY A 322 4.70 15.86 12.94
CA GLY A 322 6.04 15.41 12.56
C GLY A 322 6.43 14.03 13.08
N HIS A 323 5.54 13.35 13.82
CA HIS A 323 5.78 12.04 14.41
C HIS A 323 4.84 10.97 13.83
N PRO A 324 5.31 9.72 13.72
CA PRO A 324 4.56 8.63 13.12
C PRO A 324 3.31 8.25 13.92
N LYS A 325 2.20 8.14 13.17
CA LYS A 325 0.87 7.73 13.61
C LYS A 325 0.52 6.42 12.91
N ILE A 326 0.67 5.29 13.60
CA ILE A 326 0.52 3.95 13.02
C ILE A 326 -0.86 3.39 13.35
N PHE A 327 -1.59 2.92 12.34
CA PHE A 327 -2.88 2.26 12.48
C PHE A 327 -2.83 0.84 11.90
N LEU A 328 -3.17 -0.15 12.71
CA LEU A 328 -3.30 -1.56 12.30
C LEU A 328 -4.77 -1.94 12.31
N LEU A 329 -5.34 -2.34 11.17
CA LEU A 329 -6.75 -2.69 11.04
C LEU A 329 -6.92 -4.15 10.66
N GLN A 330 -7.25 -4.97 11.65
CA GLN A 330 -7.67 -6.37 11.46
C GLN A 330 -9.19 -6.44 11.41
N ALA A 331 -9.75 -6.16 10.24
CA ALA A 331 -11.17 -6.25 9.93
C ALA A 331 -11.40 -6.51 8.43
N CYS A 332 -12.53 -7.14 8.10
CA CYS A 332 -12.94 -7.30 6.69
C CYS A 332 -13.20 -5.93 6.05
N ARG A 333 -13.00 -5.84 4.73
CA ARG A 333 -13.30 -4.62 3.96
C ARG A 333 -14.35 -4.83 2.88
N GLY A 334 -15.09 -5.92 3.02
CA GLY A 334 -16.11 -6.40 2.10
C GLY A 334 -16.26 -7.91 2.21
N GLY A 335 -17.10 -8.48 1.35
CA GLY A 335 -17.41 -9.92 1.36
C GLY A 335 -16.67 -10.75 0.31
N LYS A 336 -15.81 -10.12 -0.52
CA LYS A 336 -15.13 -10.82 -1.62
C LYS A 336 -14.07 -11.76 -1.06
N ARG A 337 -14.20 -13.03 -1.39
CA ARG A 337 -13.21 -14.08 -1.09
C ARG A 337 -12.39 -14.29 -2.34
N ASP A 338 -11.13 -13.88 -2.30
CA ASP A 338 -10.26 -13.93 -3.48
C ASP A 338 -9.86 -15.39 -3.76
N PRO A 339 -10.25 -15.99 -4.90
CA PRO A 339 -9.76 -17.32 -5.27
C PRO A 339 -8.28 -17.32 -5.66
N GLY A 340 -7.68 -16.14 -5.82
CA GLY A 340 -6.39 -15.95 -6.43
C GLY A 340 -6.43 -16.13 -7.95
N VAL A 341 -5.36 -15.70 -8.58
CA VAL A 341 -5.10 -15.85 -10.00
C VAL A 341 -3.84 -16.69 -10.19
N GLY A 342 -3.98 -17.82 -10.89
CA GLY A 342 -2.86 -18.71 -11.24
C GLY A 342 -2.74 -18.90 -12.76
N PRO A 343 -1.56 -19.25 -13.28
CA PRO A 343 -1.36 -19.44 -14.71
C PRO A 343 -2.33 -20.48 -15.27
N THR A 344 -2.95 -20.14 -16.40
CA THR A 344 -3.90 -21.00 -17.11
C THR A 344 -3.12 -22.05 -17.91
N ALA A 345 -2.49 -23.02 -17.25
CA ALA A 345 -1.92 -24.17 -17.96
C ALA A 345 -2.88 -25.36 -17.97
N LEU A 346 -2.68 -26.26 -18.95
CA LEU A 346 -3.54 -27.43 -19.14
C LEU A 346 -3.43 -28.38 -17.93
N PRO A 347 -4.57 -28.91 -17.42
CA PRO A 347 -4.60 -29.77 -16.23
C PRO A 347 -3.64 -30.97 -16.25
N TRP A 348 -3.31 -31.49 -17.44
CA TRP A 348 -2.38 -32.62 -17.59
C TRP A 348 -0.91 -32.24 -17.35
N TYR A 349 -0.53 -30.99 -17.59
CA TYR A 349 0.83 -30.48 -17.41
C TYR A 349 1.19 -30.33 -15.92
N TRP A 350 0.23 -29.87 -15.10
CA TRP A 350 0.36 -29.82 -13.63
C TRP A 350 0.31 -31.18 -12.94
N ARG A 351 0.03 -32.25 -13.68
CA ARG A 351 0.13 -33.61 -13.13
C ARG A 351 1.59 -34.06 -12.93
N TRP A 352 2.54 -33.38 -13.57
CA TRP A 352 3.99 -33.67 -13.52
C TRP A 352 4.83 -32.60 -12.80
N LEU A 353 4.29 -31.40 -12.58
CA LEU A 353 4.94 -30.29 -11.86
C LEU A 353 4.00 -29.76 -10.78
N ARG A 354 4.49 -29.35 -9.60
CA ARG A 354 3.66 -28.65 -8.61
C ARG A 354 3.02 -27.44 -9.31
N ALA A 355 1.69 -27.35 -9.25
CA ALA A 355 0.99 -26.16 -9.74
C ALA A 355 1.56 -24.94 -9.02
N PRO A 356 1.95 -23.87 -9.75
CA PRO A 356 2.46 -22.66 -9.15
C PRO A 356 1.38 -22.07 -8.25
N PRO A 357 1.78 -21.50 -7.10
CA PRO A 357 0.84 -20.92 -6.17
C PRO A 357 0.04 -19.82 -6.86
N THR A 358 -1.27 -19.76 -6.59
CA THR A 358 -2.09 -18.64 -7.01
C THR A 358 -1.64 -17.39 -6.27
N ILE A 359 -1.76 -16.23 -6.91
CA ILE A 359 -1.43 -14.93 -6.33
C ILE A 359 -2.75 -14.19 -6.07
N PRO A 360 -2.91 -13.39 -5.01
CA PRO A 360 -4.12 -12.58 -4.85
C PRO A 360 -4.34 -11.66 -6.06
N THR A 361 -5.59 -11.47 -6.44
CA THR A 361 -6.02 -10.67 -7.60
C THR A 361 -5.56 -9.21 -7.48
N GLN A 362 -5.57 -8.65 -6.28
CA GLN A 362 -5.22 -7.24 -6.02
C GLN A 362 -3.78 -7.05 -5.53
N ALA A 363 -2.92 -8.06 -5.65
CA ALA A 363 -1.50 -7.95 -5.29
C ALA A 363 -0.66 -7.23 -6.36
N ASP A 364 0.54 -6.82 -5.96
CA ASP A 364 1.54 -6.18 -6.82
C ASP A 364 1.10 -4.82 -7.36
N VAL A 365 0.29 -4.07 -6.61
CA VAL A 365 -0.17 -2.73 -6.99
C VAL A 365 0.49 -1.68 -6.10
N LEU A 366 0.98 -0.60 -6.72
CA LEU A 366 1.39 0.63 -6.03
C LEU A 366 0.60 1.81 -6.60
N GLN A 367 -0.01 2.61 -5.75
CA GLN A 367 -0.74 3.81 -6.13
C GLN A 367 -0.08 5.00 -5.43
N VAL A 368 0.14 6.08 -6.16
CA VAL A 368 0.65 7.34 -5.62
C VAL A 368 -0.40 8.41 -5.90
N TYR A 369 -1.00 8.92 -4.83
CA TYR A 369 -1.97 10.00 -4.88
C TYR A 369 -1.23 11.31 -4.68
N VAL A 370 -1.31 12.18 -5.67
CA VAL A 370 -0.78 13.53 -5.61
C VAL A 370 -1.97 14.47 -5.66
N ASN A 371 -2.41 14.91 -4.49
CA ASN A 371 -3.58 15.79 -4.36
C ASN A 371 -3.21 17.07 -3.59
N THR A 372 -3.65 18.21 -4.11
CA THR A 372 -3.78 19.46 -3.34
C THR A 372 -5.09 19.34 -2.56
N GLN A 373 -5.04 19.29 -1.23
CA GLN A 373 -6.16 19.03 -0.30
C GLN A 373 -7.58 19.19 -0.90
N ASP A 374 -8.27 18.07 -1.08
CA ASP A 374 -9.74 18.03 -0.96
C ASP A 374 -10.02 17.36 0.37
N SER A 375 -10.10 18.17 1.43
CA SER A 375 -10.63 17.76 2.73
C SER A 375 -12.01 17.16 2.53
N LEU A 376 -12.14 15.85 2.77
CA LEU A 376 -13.41 15.19 3.06
C LEU A 376 -13.86 15.63 4.46
N SER A 377 -14.20 16.91 4.60
CA SER A 377 -14.98 17.49 5.70
C SER A 377 -15.13 18.99 5.44
N GLN A 378 -16.24 19.36 4.80
CA GLN A 378 -16.85 20.65 5.05
C GLN A 378 -17.38 20.59 6.49
N ASP A 379 -16.56 21.04 7.44
CA ASP A 379 -17.05 21.84 8.54
C ASP A 379 -15.93 22.74 9.06
N SER A 380 -16.03 24.00 8.68
CA SER A 380 -15.20 25.09 9.14
C SER A 380 -15.50 25.37 10.60
N THR A 381 -14.73 24.76 11.52
CA THR A 381 -14.36 25.26 12.87
C THR A 381 -13.65 24.16 13.69
N SER A 382 -12.40 23.80 13.37
CA SER A 382 -11.54 23.13 14.37
C SER A 382 -10.07 23.21 13.96
N GLY A 383 -9.16 23.12 14.93
CA GLY A 383 -7.71 23.30 14.75
C GLY A 383 -7.10 22.45 13.63
N ARG A 384 -5.99 22.94 13.06
CA ARG A 384 -5.31 22.39 11.89
C ARG A 384 -4.88 20.93 12.12
N CYS A 385 -5.65 19.96 11.62
CA CYS A 385 -5.30 18.54 11.63
C CYS A 385 -4.23 18.25 10.57
N ASP A 386 -3.26 17.39 10.90
CA ASP A 386 -2.13 17.04 10.06
C ASP A 386 -2.26 15.60 9.53
N HIS A 387 -2.49 15.48 8.22
CA HIS A 387 -2.63 14.19 7.55
C HIS A 387 -1.27 13.57 7.12
N ALA A 388 -0.14 14.20 7.46
CA ALA A 388 1.19 13.66 7.25
C ALA A 388 1.62 12.68 8.36
N ASP A 389 2.62 11.86 8.06
CA ASP A 389 3.22 10.88 8.97
C ASP A 389 2.24 9.81 9.47
N ILE A 390 1.22 9.50 8.68
CA ILE A 390 0.24 8.46 8.99
C ILE A 390 0.57 7.20 8.20
N LEU A 391 0.64 6.08 8.90
CA LEU A 391 0.78 4.75 8.32
C LEU A 391 -0.44 3.91 8.70
N THR A 392 -1.25 3.52 7.73
CA THR A 392 -2.44 2.69 7.95
C THR A 392 -2.28 1.36 7.22
N ILE A 393 -2.32 0.26 7.95
CA ILE A 393 -2.24 -1.09 7.39
C ILE A 393 -3.57 -1.81 7.59
N TYR A 394 -4.16 -2.22 6.47
CA TYR A 394 -5.38 -3.02 6.45
C TYR A 394 -5.04 -4.48 6.19
N ALA A 395 -5.65 -5.38 6.97
CA ALA A 395 -5.53 -6.82 6.83
C ALA A 395 -6.08 -7.38 5.51
N ALA A 396 -6.87 -6.58 4.78
CA ALA A 396 -7.44 -6.92 3.50
C ALA A 396 -7.42 -5.71 2.57
N THR A 397 -7.30 -5.96 1.27
CA THR A 397 -7.57 -4.98 0.23
C THR A 397 -9.05 -4.59 0.19
N GLU A 398 -9.37 -3.44 -0.40
CA GLU A 398 -10.74 -2.93 -0.48
C GLU A 398 -11.69 -3.94 -1.16
N GLY A 399 -12.82 -4.24 -0.51
CA GLY A 399 -13.81 -5.21 -0.95
C GLY A 399 -13.58 -6.65 -0.48
N CYS A 400 -12.40 -6.97 0.08
CA CYS A 400 -12.01 -8.34 0.43
C CYS A 400 -12.19 -8.69 1.92
N VAL A 401 -12.20 -10.00 2.19
CA VAL A 401 -12.27 -10.57 3.54
C VAL A 401 -10.89 -10.58 4.20
N ALA A 402 -10.83 -10.27 5.49
CA ALA A 402 -9.66 -10.48 6.33
C ALA A 402 -9.83 -11.78 7.12
N TYR A 403 -8.83 -12.65 7.09
CA TYR A 403 -8.94 -14.00 7.65
C TYR A 403 -8.31 -14.12 9.04
N ARG A 404 -8.81 -15.10 9.79
CA ARG A 404 -8.37 -15.45 11.15
C ARG A 404 -8.83 -16.87 11.48
N ASP A 405 -7.97 -17.62 12.15
CA ASP A 405 -8.28 -18.95 12.71
C ASP A 405 -8.16 -18.94 14.25
N GLU A 406 -8.17 -20.14 14.85
CA GLU A 406 -8.05 -20.29 16.31
C GLU A 406 -6.69 -19.87 16.87
N LYS A 407 -5.64 -19.78 16.04
CA LYS A 407 -4.28 -19.39 16.44
C LYS A 407 -4.02 -17.89 16.28
N GLY A 408 -4.91 -17.18 15.57
CA GLY A 408 -4.79 -15.74 15.31
C GLY A 408 -5.03 -15.42 13.84
N SER A 409 -4.86 -14.16 13.48
CA SER A 409 -4.93 -13.72 12.09
C SER A 409 -3.57 -13.83 11.41
N ASP A 410 -3.58 -14.30 10.17
CA ASP A 410 -2.36 -14.39 9.35
C ASP A 410 -1.63 -13.05 9.29
N PHE A 411 -2.37 -11.94 9.25
CA PHE A 411 -1.81 -10.59 9.26
C PHE A 411 -1.02 -10.30 10.55
N ILE A 412 -1.66 -10.39 11.72
CA ILE A 412 -1.03 -9.99 12.98
C ILE A 412 0.11 -10.95 13.36
N GLN A 413 -0.10 -12.25 13.20
CA GLN A 413 0.94 -13.25 13.51
C GLN A 413 2.17 -13.05 12.60
N THR A 414 1.96 -12.90 11.28
CA THR A 414 3.06 -12.65 10.35
C THR A 414 3.76 -11.32 10.61
N LEU A 415 3.01 -10.26 10.96
CA LEU A 415 3.58 -8.96 11.31
C LEU A 415 4.55 -9.09 12.50
N VAL A 416 4.10 -9.75 13.57
CA VAL A 416 4.90 -9.95 14.78
C VAL A 416 6.17 -10.75 14.46
N ASP A 417 6.05 -11.83 13.69
CA ASP A 417 7.19 -12.66 13.31
C ASP A 417 8.22 -11.90 12.46
N VAL A 418 7.77 -11.14 11.46
CA VAL A 418 8.66 -10.39 10.57
C VAL A 418 9.39 -9.28 11.31
N VAL A 419 8.68 -8.51 12.15
CA VAL A 419 9.29 -7.41 12.92
C VAL A 419 10.29 -7.94 13.93
N ARG A 420 9.99 -9.06 14.61
CA ARG A 420 10.93 -9.70 15.54
C ARG A 420 12.16 -10.29 14.85
N ALA A 421 11.99 -10.84 13.65
CA ALA A 421 13.09 -11.46 12.91
C ALA A 421 14.08 -10.45 12.31
N LYS A 422 13.65 -9.20 12.09
CA LYS A 422 14.47 -8.13 11.51
C LYS A 422 14.34 -6.83 12.32
N PRO A 423 14.84 -6.84 13.58
CA PRO A 423 14.86 -5.65 14.40
C PRO A 423 15.68 -4.55 13.71
N GLY A 424 15.15 -3.33 13.64
CA GLY A 424 15.80 -2.19 12.96
C GLY A 424 15.52 -2.05 11.46
N GLY A 425 14.74 -2.96 10.85
CA GLY A 425 14.27 -2.78 9.48
C GLY A 425 13.31 -1.60 9.33
N ASP A 426 13.33 -0.95 8.17
CA ASP A 426 12.33 0.06 7.83
C ASP A 426 10.94 -0.58 7.74
N ILE A 427 9.94 0.05 8.36
CA ILE A 427 8.60 -0.52 8.50
C ILE A 427 7.94 -0.81 7.15
N LEU A 428 8.17 -0.01 6.10
CA LEU A 428 7.54 -0.24 4.80
C LEU A 428 8.15 -1.45 4.11
N ASP A 429 9.46 -1.66 4.26
CA ASP A 429 10.15 -2.86 3.78
C ASP A 429 9.70 -4.10 4.56
N LEU A 430 9.54 -3.99 5.88
CA LEU A 430 9.00 -5.07 6.72
C LEU A 430 7.56 -5.41 6.32
N LEU A 431 6.69 -4.41 6.13
CA LEU A 431 5.30 -4.62 5.72
C LEU A 431 5.19 -5.21 4.31
N THR A 432 6.11 -4.89 3.41
CA THR A 432 6.21 -5.52 2.09
C THR A 432 6.50 -7.01 2.22
N GLU A 433 7.40 -7.40 3.14
CA GLU A 433 7.68 -8.81 3.47
C GLU A 433 6.50 -9.49 4.17
N VAL A 434 5.79 -8.80 5.08
CA VAL A 434 4.56 -9.32 5.70
C VAL A 434 3.51 -9.60 4.62
N ASN A 435 3.26 -8.65 3.73
CA ASN A 435 2.30 -8.82 2.64
C ASN A 435 2.71 -9.98 1.73
N ARG A 436 4.00 -10.12 1.38
CA ARG A 436 4.51 -11.26 0.60
C ARG A 436 4.13 -12.60 1.24
N ARG A 437 4.43 -12.78 2.53
CA ARG A 437 4.12 -14.02 3.26
C ARG A 437 2.62 -14.27 3.36
N VAL A 438 1.82 -13.24 3.68
CA VAL A 438 0.35 -13.35 3.72
C VAL A 438 -0.22 -13.76 2.35
N CYS A 439 0.29 -13.20 1.25
CA CYS A 439 -0.12 -13.56 -0.10
C CYS A 439 0.28 -14.98 -0.51
N GLU A 440 1.28 -15.58 0.14
CA GLU A 440 1.70 -16.97 -0.10
C GLU A 440 0.79 -17.99 0.60
N LEU A 441 0.13 -17.59 1.70
CA LEU A 441 -0.77 -18.47 2.44
C LEU A 441 -2.04 -18.77 1.65
N ASP A 442 -2.48 -20.04 1.73
CA ASP A 442 -3.80 -20.45 1.29
C ASP A 442 -4.70 -20.54 2.51
N VAL A 443 -5.81 -19.81 2.47
CA VAL A 443 -6.73 -19.70 3.59
C VAL A 443 -8.02 -20.43 3.27
N LEU A 444 -8.49 -21.25 4.22
CA LEU A 444 -9.77 -21.95 4.11
C LEU A 444 -10.86 -21.11 4.77
N GLY A 445 -11.87 -20.72 3.98
CA GLY A 445 -13.02 -19.99 4.48
C GLY A 445 -14.03 -20.93 5.17
N PRO A 446 -14.89 -20.41 6.06
CA PRO A 446 -15.92 -21.23 6.71
C PRO A 446 -17.01 -21.72 5.73
N ASP A 447 -17.08 -21.14 4.53
CA ASP A 447 -18.18 -21.34 3.58
C ASP A 447 -17.87 -22.43 2.54
N CYS A 448 -16.58 -22.69 2.24
CA CYS A 448 -16.18 -23.78 1.37
C CYS A 448 -14.72 -24.20 1.61
N ASN A 449 -14.40 -25.44 1.21
CA ASN A 449 -13.06 -26.01 1.27
C ASN A 449 -12.12 -25.51 0.17
N ASP A 450 -12.54 -24.57 -0.67
CA ASP A 450 -11.67 -24.03 -1.72
C ASP A 450 -10.67 -23.05 -1.11
N PRO A 451 -9.37 -23.18 -1.43
CA PRO A 451 -8.35 -22.26 -0.95
C PRO A 451 -8.62 -20.85 -1.46
N ARG A 452 -8.47 -19.87 -0.57
CA ARG A 452 -8.59 -18.44 -0.83
C ARG A 452 -7.28 -17.74 -0.54
N LYS A 453 -7.11 -16.56 -1.12
CA LYS A 453 -5.92 -15.72 -0.95
C LYS A 453 -6.25 -14.47 -0.14
N ALA A 454 -5.26 -14.00 0.61
CA ALA A 454 -5.31 -12.75 1.35
C ALA A 454 -4.24 -11.78 0.84
N CYS A 455 -4.52 -10.48 0.91
CA CYS A 455 -3.59 -9.44 0.51
C CYS A 455 -3.83 -8.20 1.37
N LEU A 456 -2.74 -7.62 1.87
CA LEU A 456 -2.80 -6.41 2.68
C LEU A 456 -2.90 -5.18 1.78
N GLU A 457 -3.45 -4.10 2.35
CA GLU A 457 -3.33 -2.76 1.77
C GLU A 457 -2.60 -1.86 2.76
N ILE A 458 -1.45 -1.33 2.34
CA ILE A 458 -0.60 -0.46 3.15
C ILE A 458 -0.75 0.96 2.62
N ARG A 459 -1.27 1.88 3.42
CA ARG A 459 -1.36 3.31 3.09
C ARG A 459 -0.35 4.10 3.91
N SER A 460 0.45 4.95 3.27
CA SER A 460 1.48 5.72 3.96
C SER A 460 1.56 7.16 3.46
N SER A 461 1.59 8.10 4.40
CA SER A 461 2.04 9.48 4.23
C SER A 461 3.32 9.76 5.04
N LEU A 462 4.06 8.70 5.39
CA LEU A 462 5.35 8.83 6.07
C LEU A 462 6.32 9.61 5.18
N ARG A 463 7.00 10.58 5.79
CA ARG A 463 8.01 11.41 5.12
C ARG A 463 9.43 10.95 5.40
N ARG A 464 9.61 10.01 6.33
CA ARG A 464 10.90 9.60 6.88
C ARG A 464 10.92 8.10 7.10
N ARG A 465 12.11 7.52 7.12
CA ARG A 465 12.29 6.09 7.44
C ARG A 465 11.84 5.83 8.87
N LEU A 466 11.08 4.76 9.07
CA LEU A 466 10.53 4.39 10.37
C LEU A 466 11.05 3.02 10.77
N CYS A 467 12.09 3.00 11.62
CA CYS A 467 12.56 1.79 12.27
C CYS A 467 12.09 1.80 13.72
N LEU A 468 11.22 0.86 14.10
CA LEU A 468 10.58 0.85 15.44
C LEU A 468 11.52 0.42 16.57
N GLN A 469 12.65 -0.20 16.23
CA GLN A 469 13.69 -0.57 17.16
C GLN A 469 14.93 0.26 16.83
N ALA A 470 15.46 0.94 17.85
CA ALA A 470 16.63 1.79 17.76
C ALA A 470 17.92 0.97 17.85
#